data_AF-A0A1V6FLA0-F1
#
_entry.id   AF-A0A1V6FLA0-F1
#
_cell.length_a   1.000
_cell.length_b   1.000
_cell.length_c   1.000
_cell.angle_alpha   90.00
_cell.angle_beta   90.00
_cell.angle_gamma   90.00
#
_symmetry.space_group_name_H-M   'P 1'
#
loop_
_entity.id
_entity.type
_entity.pdbx_description
1 polymer ?
#
loop_
_entity_poly.entity_id
_entity_poly.type
_entity_poly.pdbx_seq_one_letter_code
_entity_poly.pdbx_strand_id
1 'polypeptide(L)'
;MPDIIKDMEDFRFWVPDNIFKIPWDQYINDAEGEMSKMLKICKTQTETLQKFINRPSTPENLSWMILWTRNFNLVQGVISVLMCESGWLNSGSSFILRILWRLSFELWLTLNFILTESASPIGNTQKEKNTLEERLCGYLAWCLWSDKEFAHKMTQGWRLDTIIGQEKVRNPNTINQLNDLIELFWGDEDAVNDSSNKDMKRDIRKNSMSDRSRLLKWLNHNKLSSFEETIRNQRPSNYFELIDPNYKSISRFLSSSWNDACYPAYQDTSALIHGSTFKGHMEFGTDHIFPKIGVLDEDVQMDAKHVRLFCNFNSITLLSIQNRMIEDDLIK
;
A
#
# COMPACT_ATOMS: atom_id res chain seq x y z
N MET A 1 16.51 -27.55 -13.19
CA MET A 1 15.15 -28.08 -13.33
C MET A 1 14.22 -26.88 -13.45
N PRO A 2 13.23 -26.85 -14.35
CA PRO A 2 12.23 -25.78 -14.31
C PRO A 2 11.53 -25.88 -12.95
N ASP A 3 11.59 -24.82 -12.15
CA ASP A 3 10.92 -24.76 -10.86
C ASP A 3 9.42 -25.03 -11.10
N ILE A 4 8.89 -26.08 -10.49
CA ILE A 4 7.46 -26.37 -10.55
C ILE A 4 6.75 -25.24 -9.83
N ILE A 5 6.16 -24.32 -10.60
CA ILE A 5 5.39 -23.21 -10.06
C ILE A 5 4.09 -23.81 -9.49
N LYS A 6 3.94 -23.75 -8.16
CA LYS A 6 2.75 -24.21 -7.45
C LYS A 6 1.56 -23.28 -7.66
N ASP A 7 0.36 -23.84 -7.61
CA ASP A 7 -0.85 -23.02 -7.57
C ASP A 7 -0.98 -22.32 -6.23
N MET A 8 -1.72 -21.23 -6.23
CA MET A 8 -1.84 -20.35 -5.07
C MET A 8 -2.53 -21.07 -3.89
N GLU A 9 -3.47 -21.95 -4.20
CA GLU A 9 -4.22 -22.78 -3.24
C GLU A 9 -3.37 -23.92 -2.64
N ASP A 10 -2.22 -24.25 -3.25
CA ASP A 10 -1.26 -25.22 -2.69
C ASP A 10 -0.50 -24.64 -1.48
N PHE A 11 -0.62 -23.33 -1.24
CA PHE A 11 0.00 -22.66 -0.12
C PHE A 11 -0.95 -22.61 1.09
N ARG A 12 -0.35 -22.50 2.27
CA ARG A 12 -1.05 -22.13 3.50
C ARG A 12 -0.48 -20.82 3.98
N PHE A 13 -1.32 -20.02 4.64
CA PHE A 13 -0.81 -18.87 5.36
C PHE A 13 0.13 -19.33 6.47
N TRP A 14 1.34 -18.79 6.45
CA TRP A 14 2.26 -18.93 7.55
C TRP A 14 2.41 -17.56 8.20
N VAL A 15 2.07 -17.49 9.48
CA VAL A 15 2.23 -16.31 10.30
C VAL A 15 3.20 -16.65 11.43
N PRO A 16 4.27 -15.87 11.62
CA PRO A 16 5.19 -16.05 12.74
C PRO A 16 4.50 -16.02 14.11
N ASP A 17 4.69 -17.05 14.94
CA ASP A 17 4.07 -17.18 16.28
C ASP A 17 4.35 -16.00 17.22
N ASN A 18 5.48 -15.30 17.02
CA ASN A 18 5.85 -14.16 17.85
C ASN A 18 4.83 -13.03 17.79
N ILE A 19 4.09 -12.87 16.68
CA ILE A 19 3.06 -11.82 16.58
C ILE A 19 1.94 -12.02 17.60
N PHE A 20 1.60 -13.28 17.92
CA PHE A 20 0.54 -13.63 18.87
C PHE A 20 1.01 -13.62 20.33
N LYS A 21 2.32 -13.56 20.57
CA LYS A 21 2.94 -13.57 21.90
C LYS A 21 3.32 -12.18 22.40
N ILE A 22 3.02 -11.13 21.63
CA ILE A 22 3.29 -9.74 22.02
C ILE A 22 2.44 -9.41 23.26
N PRO A 23 3.04 -8.90 24.36
CA PRO A 23 2.32 -8.51 25.57
C PRO A 23 1.60 -7.18 25.37
N TRP A 24 0.59 -7.17 24.49
CA TRP A 24 -0.12 -5.96 24.08
C TRP A 24 -0.66 -5.16 25.27
N ASP A 25 -1.21 -5.83 26.29
CA ASP A 25 -1.76 -5.15 27.46
C ASP A 25 -0.70 -4.38 28.25
N GLN A 26 0.52 -4.91 28.35
CA GLN A 26 1.64 -4.20 28.95
C GLN A 26 1.98 -2.95 28.13
N TYR A 27 2.22 -3.08 26.83
CA TYR A 27 2.56 -1.94 25.98
C TYR A 27 1.45 -0.88 25.92
N ILE A 28 0.18 -1.28 25.97
CA ILE A 28 -0.96 -0.36 25.98
C ILE A 28 -1.01 0.43 27.30
N ASN A 29 -0.70 -0.20 28.43
CA ASN A 29 -0.68 0.43 29.75
C ASN A 29 0.54 1.33 29.94
N ASP A 30 1.67 0.98 29.34
CA ASP A 30 2.93 1.74 29.40
C ASP A 30 2.92 2.95 28.43
N ALA A 31 1.97 3.00 27.49
CA ALA A 31 1.84 4.07 26.51
C ALA A 31 0.72 5.05 26.87
N GLU A 32 0.86 6.31 26.44
CA GLU A 32 -0.15 7.36 26.61
C GLU A 32 -0.66 7.90 25.26
N GLY A 33 -1.66 8.78 25.31
CA GLY A 33 -2.10 9.55 24.13
C GLY A 33 -2.54 8.71 22.93
N GLU A 34 -2.14 9.13 21.72
CA GLU A 34 -2.44 8.41 20.48
C GLU A 34 -1.66 7.10 20.34
N MET A 35 -0.49 6.96 20.99
CA MET A 35 0.30 5.72 21.00
C MET A 35 -0.50 4.55 21.59
N SER A 36 -1.05 4.74 22.79
CA SER A 36 -1.89 3.73 23.47
C SER A 36 -3.07 3.31 22.59
N LYS A 37 -3.69 4.27 21.88
CA LYS A 37 -4.84 4.00 21.00
C LYS A 37 -4.44 3.23 19.73
N MET A 38 -3.26 3.49 19.17
CA MET A 38 -2.73 2.72 18.04
C MET A 38 -2.38 1.29 18.45
N LEU A 39 -1.76 1.10 19.62
CA LEU A 39 -1.45 -0.23 20.14
C LEU A 39 -2.71 -1.08 20.37
N LYS A 40 -3.83 -0.47 20.81
CA LYS A 40 -5.13 -1.15 20.88
C LYS A 40 -5.59 -1.67 19.52
N ILE A 41 -5.38 -0.90 18.43
CA ILE A 41 -5.71 -1.35 17.08
C ILE A 41 -4.82 -2.53 16.66
N CYS A 42 -3.51 -2.48 16.93
CA CYS A 42 -2.61 -3.62 16.68
C CYS A 42 -3.05 -4.89 17.40
N LYS A 43 -3.44 -4.77 18.68
CA LYS A 43 -4.00 -5.89 19.46
C LYS A 43 -5.22 -6.48 18.76
N THR A 44 -6.21 -5.67 18.46
CA THR A 44 -7.45 -6.12 17.78
C THR A 44 -7.14 -6.77 16.42
N GLN A 45 -6.23 -6.21 15.62
CA GLN A 45 -5.87 -6.81 14.33
C GLN A 45 -5.17 -8.15 14.48
N THR A 46 -4.32 -8.31 15.50
CA THR A 46 -3.63 -9.57 15.80
C THR A 46 -4.64 -10.66 16.21
N GLU A 47 -5.63 -10.30 17.03
CA GLU A 47 -6.72 -11.20 17.43
C GLU A 47 -7.59 -11.60 16.23
N THR A 48 -7.88 -10.67 15.32
CA THR A 48 -8.60 -10.92 14.06
C THR A 48 -7.80 -11.87 13.15
N LEU A 49 -6.48 -11.65 13.03
CA LEU A 49 -5.59 -12.51 12.24
C LEU A 49 -5.56 -13.94 12.80
N GLN A 50 -5.51 -14.11 14.12
CA GLN A 50 -5.48 -15.43 14.76
C GLN A 50 -6.68 -16.30 14.36
N LYS A 51 -7.86 -15.70 14.16
CA LYS A 51 -9.07 -16.38 13.69
C LYS A 51 -9.01 -16.76 12.20
N PHE A 52 -8.07 -16.20 11.44
CA PHE A 52 -7.98 -16.33 9.99
C PHE A 52 -6.91 -17.32 9.51
N ILE A 53 -5.80 -17.48 10.23
CA ILE A 53 -4.58 -18.17 9.75
C ILE A 53 -4.78 -19.63 9.30
N ASN A 54 -5.82 -20.31 9.78
CA ASN A 54 -6.08 -21.71 9.43
C ASN A 54 -6.85 -21.88 8.10
N ARG A 55 -7.23 -20.78 7.45
CA ARG A 55 -7.98 -20.81 6.19
C ARG A 55 -7.07 -21.16 4.99
N PRO A 56 -7.62 -21.80 3.95
CA PRO A 56 -6.88 -22.07 2.71
C PRO A 56 -6.51 -20.77 1.99
N SER A 57 -5.42 -20.79 1.22
CA SER A 57 -4.94 -19.65 0.43
C SER A 57 -5.73 -19.45 -0.88
N THR A 58 -7.06 -19.32 -0.76
CA THR A 58 -7.93 -18.96 -1.88
C THR A 58 -7.72 -17.49 -2.28
N PRO A 59 -8.11 -17.10 -3.51
CA PRO A 59 -8.01 -15.71 -3.96
C PRO A 59 -8.62 -14.67 -3.00
N GLU A 60 -9.81 -14.94 -2.46
CA GLU A 60 -10.51 -14.05 -1.54
C GLU A 60 -9.76 -13.92 -0.23
N ASN A 61 -9.25 -15.04 0.29
CA ASN A 61 -8.51 -15.05 1.54
C ASN A 61 -7.16 -14.31 1.42
N LEU A 62 -6.50 -14.43 0.28
CA LEU A 62 -5.26 -13.69 -0.01
C LEU A 62 -5.52 -12.20 -0.15
N SER A 63 -6.62 -11.81 -0.79
CA SER A 63 -7.07 -10.42 -0.87
C SER A 63 -7.25 -9.83 0.52
N TRP A 64 -7.97 -10.55 1.39
CA TRP A 64 -8.18 -10.15 2.78
C TRP A 64 -6.84 -10.01 3.52
N MET A 65 -5.91 -10.96 3.35
CA MET A 65 -4.59 -10.91 3.98
C MET A 65 -3.76 -9.70 3.53
N ILE A 66 -3.82 -9.33 2.25
CA ILE A 66 -3.16 -8.12 1.72
C ILE A 66 -3.75 -6.87 2.38
N LEU A 67 -5.08 -6.76 2.42
CA LEU A 67 -5.77 -5.62 3.02
C LEU A 67 -5.48 -5.50 4.53
N TRP A 68 -5.47 -6.64 5.25
CA TRP A 68 -5.08 -6.72 6.66
C TRP A 68 -3.64 -6.24 6.86
N THR A 69 -2.69 -6.76 6.07
CA THR A 69 -1.27 -6.41 6.17
C THR A 69 -1.03 -4.93 5.91
N ARG A 70 -1.73 -4.35 4.92
CA ARG A 70 -1.68 -2.91 4.64
C ARG A 70 -2.15 -2.10 5.85
N ASN A 71 -3.26 -2.48 6.48
CA ASN A 71 -3.75 -1.76 7.65
C ASN A 71 -2.83 -1.90 8.86
N PHE A 72 -2.27 -3.09 9.08
CA PHE A 72 -1.35 -3.36 10.17
C PHE A 72 -0.07 -2.53 10.03
N ASN A 73 0.51 -2.49 8.83
CA ASN A 73 1.70 -1.69 8.53
C ASN A 73 1.45 -0.19 8.66
N LEU A 74 0.24 0.30 8.35
CA LEU A 74 -0.12 1.70 8.57
C LEU A 74 -0.11 2.06 10.05
N VAL A 75 -0.66 1.20 10.91
CA VAL A 75 -0.64 1.43 12.36
C VAL A 75 0.79 1.37 12.90
N GLN A 76 1.60 0.39 12.47
CA GLN A 76 3.02 0.31 12.83
C GLN A 76 3.83 1.52 12.35
N GLY A 77 3.52 2.05 11.16
CA GLY A 77 4.13 3.26 10.63
C GLY A 77 3.87 4.47 11.54
N VAL A 78 2.63 4.64 12.01
CA VAL A 78 2.31 5.72 12.95
C VAL A 78 3.00 5.53 14.29
N ILE A 79 3.00 4.30 14.84
CA ILE A 79 3.74 3.99 16.08
C ILE A 79 5.21 4.37 15.92
N SER A 80 5.84 4.02 14.80
CA SER A 80 7.25 4.33 14.53
C SER A 80 7.51 5.84 14.48
N VAL A 81 6.60 6.61 13.90
CA VAL A 81 6.69 8.08 13.88
C VAL A 81 6.51 8.67 15.27
N LEU A 82 5.58 8.14 16.07
CA LEU A 82 5.33 8.58 17.44
C LEU A 82 6.45 8.17 18.41
N MET A 83 7.22 7.11 18.11
CA MET A 83 8.37 6.64 18.90
C MET A 83 9.69 7.33 18.54
N CYS A 84 9.75 8.19 17.51
CA CYS A 84 10.98 8.85 17.11
C CYS A 84 11.42 9.89 18.17
N GLU A 85 12.21 9.44 19.15
CA GLU A 85 12.90 10.27 20.16
C GLU A 85 14.38 10.45 19.80
N SER A 86 14.71 10.99 18.62
CA SER A 86 16.13 11.15 18.22
C SER A 86 16.47 12.53 17.66
N GLY A 87 17.02 13.39 18.52
CA GLY A 87 17.80 14.57 18.15
C GLY A 87 17.16 15.93 18.43
N TRP A 88 17.74 17.00 17.86
CA TRP A 88 17.34 18.41 18.02
C TRP A 88 15.86 18.72 17.64
N LEU A 89 15.18 17.78 16.97
CA LEU A 89 13.75 17.81 16.65
C LEU A 89 13.08 16.68 17.45
N ASN A 90 12.75 16.93 18.72
CA ASN A 90 12.03 16.01 19.61
C ASN A 90 10.55 15.84 19.20
N SER A 91 10.25 15.73 17.91
CA SER A 91 8.89 15.69 17.38
C SER A 91 8.81 14.74 16.19
N GLY A 92 7.82 13.87 16.16
CA GLY A 92 7.51 13.02 15.00
C GLY A 92 7.24 13.84 13.73
N SER A 93 7.30 13.21 12.56
CA SER A 93 7.09 13.90 11.29
C SER A 93 5.62 13.97 10.90
N SER A 94 5.00 15.16 11.01
CA SER A 94 3.66 15.44 10.46
C SER A 94 3.57 15.13 8.95
N PHE A 95 4.63 15.39 8.19
CA PHE A 95 4.68 15.03 6.77
C PHE A 95 4.47 13.53 6.54
N ILE A 96 5.18 12.67 7.28
CA ILE A 96 5.00 11.22 7.18
C ILE A 96 3.59 10.82 7.63
N LEU A 97 3.07 11.41 8.72
CA LEU A 97 1.70 11.13 9.17
C LEU A 97 0.64 11.51 8.13
N ARG A 98 0.83 12.60 7.39
CA ARG A 98 -0.05 12.98 6.28
C ARG A 98 0.02 11.98 5.12
N ILE A 99 1.21 11.47 4.78
CA ILE A 99 1.34 10.37 3.82
C ILE A 99 0.57 9.13 4.31
N LEU A 100 0.78 8.73 5.58
CA LEU A 100 0.09 7.60 6.18
C LEU A 100 -1.43 7.81 6.24
N TRP A 101 -1.89 9.05 6.44
CA TRP A 101 -3.30 9.41 6.43
C TRP A 101 -3.92 9.20 5.04
N ARG A 102 -3.21 9.59 3.99
CA ARG A 102 -3.64 9.33 2.61
C ARG A 102 -3.72 7.83 2.32
N LEU A 103 -2.71 7.06 2.73
CA LEU A 103 -2.69 5.62 2.50
C LEU A 103 -3.79 4.90 3.29
N SER A 104 -4.08 5.32 4.53
CA SER A 104 -5.16 4.75 5.34
C SER A 104 -6.54 5.11 4.79
N PHE A 105 -6.71 6.31 4.25
CA PHE A 105 -7.91 6.73 3.55
C PHE A 105 -8.16 5.95 2.26
N GLU A 106 -7.16 5.74 1.40
CA GLU A 106 -7.32 4.93 0.19
C GLU A 106 -7.66 3.47 0.50
N LEU A 107 -7.06 2.92 1.56
CA LEU A 107 -7.41 1.60 2.05
C LEU A 107 -8.86 1.55 2.54
N TRP A 108 -9.31 2.59 3.25
CA TRP A 108 -10.71 2.73 3.67
C TRP A 108 -11.66 2.75 2.49
N LEU A 109 -11.38 3.53 1.45
CA LEU A 109 -12.19 3.55 0.22
C LEU A 109 -12.27 2.16 -0.42
N THR A 110 -11.13 1.47 -0.52
CA THR A 110 -11.05 0.13 -1.08
C THR A 110 -11.91 -0.86 -0.28
N LEU A 111 -11.75 -0.86 1.05
CA LEU A 111 -12.47 -1.74 1.96
C LEU A 111 -13.98 -1.47 1.96
N ASN A 112 -14.38 -0.19 1.96
CA ASN A 112 -15.80 0.17 1.87
C ASN A 112 -16.38 -0.30 0.55
N PHE A 113 -15.69 -0.08 -0.57
CA PHE A 113 -16.15 -0.55 -1.87
C PHE A 113 -16.29 -2.07 -1.96
N ILE A 114 -15.39 -2.82 -1.32
CA ILE A 114 -15.50 -4.28 -1.23
C ILE A 114 -16.72 -4.68 -0.39
N LEU A 115 -16.97 -3.99 0.72
CA LEU A 115 -18.05 -4.34 1.65
C LEU A 115 -19.43 -3.88 1.18
N THR A 116 -19.54 -2.72 0.55
CA THR A 116 -20.81 -2.19 0.05
C THR A 116 -21.23 -3.00 -1.17
N GLU A 117 -22.45 -3.53 -1.13
CA GLU A 117 -23.10 -3.91 -2.38
C GLU A 117 -23.15 -2.64 -3.23
N SER A 118 -22.52 -2.66 -4.39
CA SER A 118 -22.65 -1.60 -5.38
C SER A 118 -24.13 -1.51 -5.73
N ALA A 119 -24.86 -0.63 -5.04
CA ALA A 119 -26.20 -0.24 -5.38
C ALA A 119 -26.07 0.46 -6.72
N SER A 120 -26.36 -0.28 -7.80
CA SER A 120 -26.39 0.28 -9.15
C SER A 120 -27.33 1.49 -9.12
N PRO A 121 -26.81 2.73 -9.20
CA PRO A 121 -27.65 3.89 -9.17
C PRO A 121 -28.19 4.03 -10.59
N ILE A 122 -29.45 3.67 -10.75
CA ILE A 122 -30.30 4.05 -11.89
C ILE A 122 -29.93 3.36 -13.21
N GLY A 123 -30.67 2.30 -13.50
CA GLY A 123 -31.13 2.00 -14.86
C GLY A 123 -30.07 1.61 -15.88
N ASN A 124 -29.70 0.33 -15.90
CA ASN A 124 -29.87 -0.51 -17.10
C ASN A 124 -29.45 -1.95 -16.80
N THR A 125 -30.34 -2.87 -17.17
CA THR A 125 -30.10 -4.29 -17.46
C THR A 125 -29.09 -5.01 -16.57
N GLN A 126 -29.57 -5.65 -15.50
CA GLN A 126 -29.21 -7.03 -15.12
C GLN A 126 -27.72 -7.42 -15.24
N LYS A 127 -26.80 -6.49 -14.97
CA LYS A 127 -25.41 -6.82 -14.66
C LYS A 127 -25.43 -7.30 -13.23
N GLU A 128 -25.13 -8.58 -13.07
CA GLU A 128 -25.03 -9.30 -11.81
C GLU A 128 -24.42 -8.39 -10.74
N LYS A 129 -25.09 -8.27 -9.60
CA LYS A 129 -24.49 -7.61 -8.44
C LYS A 129 -23.18 -8.36 -8.16
N ASN A 130 -22.05 -7.70 -8.34
CA ASN A 130 -20.78 -8.31 -7.96
C ASN A 130 -20.87 -8.74 -6.49
N THR A 131 -20.54 -9.98 -6.19
CA THR A 131 -20.53 -10.51 -4.84
C THR A 131 -19.32 -9.97 -4.05
N LEU A 132 -19.32 -10.18 -2.73
CA LEU A 132 -18.15 -9.88 -1.90
C LEU A 132 -16.91 -10.64 -2.40
N GLU A 133 -17.08 -11.92 -2.72
CA GLU A 133 -16.02 -12.80 -3.24
C GLU A 133 -15.43 -12.26 -4.57
N GLU A 134 -16.28 -11.85 -5.51
CA GLU A 134 -15.83 -11.28 -6.79
C GLU A 134 -15.05 -9.98 -6.62
N ARG A 135 -15.49 -9.09 -5.71
CA ARG A 135 -14.75 -7.86 -5.42
C ARG A 135 -13.39 -8.16 -4.79
N LEU A 136 -13.31 -9.11 -3.86
CA LEU A 136 -12.03 -9.56 -3.31
C LEU A 136 -11.14 -10.14 -4.42
N CYS A 137 -11.65 -11.06 -5.25
CA CYS A 137 -10.92 -11.62 -6.39
C CYS A 137 -10.41 -10.55 -7.36
N GLY A 138 -11.24 -9.57 -7.71
CA GLY A 138 -10.85 -8.46 -8.57
C GLY A 138 -9.75 -7.59 -7.93
N TYR A 139 -9.79 -7.40 -6.61
CA TYR A 139 -8.72 -6.71 -5.89
C TYR A 139 -7.39 -7.47 -5.95
N LEU A 140 -7.41 -8.79 -5.74
CA LEU A 140 -6.19 -9.61 -5.90
C LEU A 140 -5.68 -9.58 -7.34
N ALA A 141 -6.55 -9.71 -8.35
CA ALA A 141 -6.15 -9.62 -9.74
C ALA A 141 -5.47 -8.28 -10.05
N TRP A 142 -6.01 -7.18 -9.52
CA TRP A 142 -5.41 -5.84 -9.64
C TRP A 142 -4.01 -5.76 -9.01
N CYS A 143 -3.84 -6.31 -7.81
CA CYS A 143 -2.54 -6.38 -7.14
C CYS A 143 -1.52 -7.23 -7.93
N LEU A 144 -1.90 -8.46 -8.28
CA LEU A 144 -1.03 -9.39 -9.01
C LEU A 144 -0.64 -8.85 -10.38
N TRP A 145 -1.57 -8.18 -11.08
CA TRP A 145 -1.28 -7.53 -12.36
C TRP A 145 -0.26 -6.40 -12.20
N SER A 146 -0.43 -5.56 -11.19
CA SER A 146 0.48 -4.45 -10.89
C SER A 146 1.90 -4.96 -10.61
N ASP A 147 2.03 -6.01 -9.79
CA ASP A 147 3.31 -6.66 -9.48
C ASP A 147 3.91 -7.32 -10.73
N LYS A 148 3.08 -7.94 -11.57
CA LYS A 148 3.52 -8.57 -12.83
C LYS A 148 4.06 -7.53 -13.81
N GLU A 149 3.42 -6.36 -13.91
CA GLU A 149 3.91 -5.24 -14.72
C GLU A 149 5.21 -4.65 -14.16
N PHE A 150 5.33 -4.54 -12.84
CA PHE A 150 6.58 -4.14 -12.19
C PHE A 150 7.71 -5.13 -12.49
N ALA A 151 7.49 -6.42 -12.26
CA ALA A 151 8.45 -7.48 -12.57
C ALA A 151 8.83 -7.47 -14.06
N HIS A 152 7.86 -7.28 -14.97
CA HIS A 152 8.15 -7.14 -16.39
C HIS A 152 9.08 -5.96 -16.69
N LYS A 153 8.83 -4.77 -16.11
CA LYS A 153 9.73 -3.61 -16.25
C LYS A 153 11.14 -3.94 -15.74
N MET A 154 11.27 -4.66 -14.64
CA MET A 154 12.57 -5.08 -14.10
C MET A 154 13.27 -6.15 -14.95
N THR A 155 12.57 -6.84 -15.87
CA THR A 155 13.23 -7.71 -16.86
C THR A 155 13.80 -6.96 -18.07
N GLN A 156 13.38 -5.71 -18.29
CA GLN A 156 13.83 -4.92 -19.45
C GLN A 156 15.26 -4.41 -19.21
N GLY A 157 16.21 -4.92 -19.99
CA GLY A 157 17.64 -4.70 -19.75
C GLY A 157 18.03 -3.22 -19.65
N TRP A 158 17.50 -2.39 -20.55
CA TRP A 158 17.75 -0.95 -20.58
C TRP A 158 17.30 -0.23 -19.30
N ARG A 159 16.21 -0.66 -18.65
CA ARG A 159 15.73 -0.05 -17.39
C ARG A 159 16.67 -0.36 -16.23
N LEU A 160 17.15 -1.60 -16.15
CA LEU A 160 18.14 -1.97 -15.15
C LEU A 160 19.47 -1.26 -15.39
N ASP A 161 19.80 -1.00 -16.65
CA ASP A 161 20.97 -0.19 -16.99
C ASP A 161 20.79 1.26 -16.54
N THR A 162 19.57 1.83 -16.57
CA THR A 162 19.30 3.17 -15.99
C THR A 162 19.26 3.18 -14.45
N ILE A 163 18.81 2.09 -13.81
CA ILE A 163 18.65 2.02 -12.34
C ILE A 163 19.98 1.69 -11.64
N ILE A 164 20.76 0.76 -12.21
CA ILE A 164 21.97 0.18 -11.60
C ILE A 164 23.22 0.65 -12.34
N GLY A 165 23.09 0.98 -13.63
CA GLY A 165 24.21 1.55 -14.37
C GLY A 165 24.29 3.05 -14.11
N GLN A 166 25.40 3.47 -13.50
CA GLN A 166 25.92 4.78 -13.82
C GLN A 166 26.29 4.79 -15.31
N GLU A 167 25.40 5.23 -16.19
CA GLU A 167 25.91 5.82 -17.43
C GLU A 167 26.69 7.06 -17.00
N LYS A 168 28.02 6.91 -16.90
CA LYS A 168 28.95 8.02 -16.72
C LYS A 168 28.49 9.13 -17.67
N VAL A 169 28.08 10.25 -17.10
CA VAL A 169 27.74 11.47 -17.83
C VAL A 169 28.84 11.67 -18.87
N ARG A 170 28.51 11.54 -20.16
CA ARG A 170 29.48 11.40 -21.27
C ARG A 170 30.22 12.71 -21.59
N ASN A 171 30.45 13.59 -20.62
CA ASN A 171 31.16 14.84 -20.81
C ASN A 171 32.42 14.90 -19.93
N PRO A 172 33.62 14.71 -20.50
CA PRO A 172 34.88 14.60 -19.74
C PRO A 172 35.27 15.83 -18.93
N ASN A 173 34.64 16.99 -19.17
CA ASN A 173 35.03 18.26 -18.55
C ASN A 173 34.34 18.56 -17.22
N THR A 174 33.41 17.71 -16.76
CA THR A 174 32.67 17.90 -15.50
C THR A 174 33.00 16.86 -14.43
N ILE A 175 33.98 15.97 -14.69
CA ILE A 175 34.22 14.74 -13.93
C ILE A 175 34.53 15.00 -12.44
N ASN A 176 35.30 16.03 -12.08
CA ASN A 176 35.70 16.21 -10.68
C ASN A 176 34.55 16.73 -9.79
N GLN A 177 33.80 17.74 -10.23
CA GLN A 177 32.64 18.24 -9.47
C GLN A 177 31.48 17.24 -9.43
N LEU A 178 31.34 16.43 -10.48
CA LEU A 178 30.31 15.40 -10.55
C LEU A 178 30.64 14.24 -9.59
N ASN A 179 31.91 13.85 -9.46
CA ASN A 179 32.31 12.80 -8.52
C ASN A 179 32.10 13.23 -7.07
N ASP A 180 32.45 14.48 -6.72
CA ASP A 180 32.19 15.04 -5.39
C ASP A 180 30.68 15.06 -5.07
N LEU A 181 29.84 15.39 -6.06
CA LEU A 181 28.38 15.36 -5.93
C LEU A 181 27.83 13.93 -5.86
N ILE A 182 28.43 12.98 -6.57
CA ILE A 182 28.02 11.58 -6.55
C ILE A 182 28.33 10.97 -5.17
N GLU A 183 29.53 11.20 -4.65
CA GLU A 183 29.94 10.77 -3.31
C GLU A 183 29.04 11.41 -2.24
N LEU A 184 28.67 12.68 -2.42
CA LEU A 184 27.77 13.40 -1.51
C LEU A 184 26.34 12.81 -1.48
N PHE A 185 25.78 12.39 -2.62
CA PHE A 185 24.39 11.92 -2.72
C PHE A 185 24.21 10.40 -2.56
N TRP A 186 25.19 9.60 -2.98
CA TRP A 186 25.11 8.14 -2.97
C TRP A 186 26.09 7.45 -2.00
N GLY A 187 26.93 8.23 -1.31
CA GLY A 187 27.91 7.73 -0.35
C GLY A 187 29.22 7.27 -1.00
N ASP A 188 30.09 6.69 -0.20
CA ASP A 188 31.37 6.11 -0.63
C ASP A 188 31.04 4.97 -1.63
N GLU A 189 31.16 5.26 -2.93
CA GLU A 189 31.12 4.24 -3.95
C GLU A 189 32.37 3.39 -3.81
N ASP A 190 32.36 2.44 -2.87
CA ASP A 190 33.11 1.21 -3.03
C ASP A 190 32.70 0.69 -4.41
N ALA A 191 33.53 1.01 -5.41
CA ALA A 191 33.22 0.86 -6.81
C ALA A 191 32.69 -0.55 -7.01
N VAL A 192 31.36 -0.65 -7.17
CA VAL A 192 30.68 -1.90 -7.48
C VAL A 192 31.27 -2.29 -8.82
N ASN A 193 32.30 -3.14 -8.77
CA ASN A 193 33.10 -3.47 -9.93
C ASN A 193 32.17 -3.96 -11.04
N ASP A 194 32.53 -3.74 -12.31
CA ASP A 194 31.64 -4.08 -13.44
C ASP A 194 31.10 -5.53 -13.39
N SER A 195 31.85 -6.44 -12.77
CA SER A 195 31.41 -7.82 -12.47
C SER A 195 30.27 -7.91 -11.45
N SER A 196 30.34 -7.23 -10.31
CA SER A 196 29.30 -7.23 -9.28
C SER A 196 28.03 -6.53 -9.75
N ASN A 197 28.16 -5.45 -10.53
CA ASN A 197 27.03 -4.81 -11.21
C ASN A 197 26.35 -5.75 -12.22
N LYS A 198 27.15 -6.51 -12.99
CA LYS A 198 26.62 -7.53 -13.91
C LYS A 198 25.93 -8.66 -13.16
N ASP A 199 26.50 -9.14 -12.07
CA ASP A 199 25.91 -10.21 -11.26
C ASP A 199 24.62 -9.76 -10.57
N MET A 200 24.59 -8.56 -9.99
CA MET A 200 23.37 -7.97 -9.42
C MET A 200 22.27 -7.81 -10.48
N LYS A 201 22.60 -7.29 -11.67
CA LYS A 201 21.66 -7.19 -12.80
C LYS A 201 21.15 -8.57 -13.22
N ARG A 202 22.03 -9.57 -13.29
CA ARG A 202 21.67 -10.96 -13.64
C ARG A 202 20.71 -11.54 -12.60
N ASP A 203 20.98 -11.35 -11.32
CA ASP A 203 20.18 -11.89 -10.23
C ASP A 203 18.82 -11.21 -10.14
N ILE A 204 18.76 -9.87 -10.28
CA ILE A 204 17.48 -9.13 -10.36
C ILE A 204 16.65 -9.61 -11.55
N ARG A 205 17.24 -9.74 -12.75
CA ARG A 205 16.53 -10.26 -13.93
C ARG A 205 16.01 -11.67 -13.68
N LYS A 206 16.84 -12.55 -13.12
CA LYS A 206 16.47 -13.94 -12.82
C LYS A 206 15.28 -13.98 -11.85
N ASN A 207 15.36 -13.25 -10.74
CA ASN A 207 14.31 -13.18 -9.73
C ASN A 207 13.02 -12.58 -10.31
N SER A 208 13.11 -11.46 -11.05
CA SER A 208 11.96 -10.82 -11.70
C SER A 208 11.30 -11.70 -12.77
N MET A 209 12.07 -12.50 -13.52
CA MET A 209 11.51 -13.48 -14.45
C MET A 209 10.76 -14.60 -13.71
N SER A 210 11.33 -15.12 -12.63
CA SER A 210 10.69 -16.13 -11.78
C SER A 210 9.39 -15.61 -11.19
N ASP A 211 9.42 -14.41 -10.61
CA ASP A 211 8.23 -13.73 -10.06
C ASP A 211 7.16 -13.53 -11.13
N ARG A 212 7.55 -13.02 -12.29
CA ARG A 212 6.61 -12.82 -13.40
C ARG A 212 5.94 -14.12 -13.83
N SER A 213 6.68 -15.23 -13.96
CA SER A 213 6.12 -16.53 -14.32
C SER A 213 5.13 -17.04 -13.28
N ARG A 214 5.45 -16.87 -11.98
CA ARG A 214 4.55 -17.22 -10.87
C ARG A 214 3.27 -16.38 -10.89
N LEU A 215 3.39 -15.06 -11.03
CA LEU A 215 2.25 -14.14 -11.06
C LEU A 215 1.35 -14.40 -12.27
N LEU A 216 1.91 -14.74 -13.43
CA LEU A 216 1.13 -15.16 -14.61
C LEU A 216 0.34 -16.44 -14.35
N LYS A 217 0.95 -17.44 -13.67
CA LYS A 217 0.23 -18.66 -13.30
C LYS A 217 -0.96 -18.33 -12.40
N TRP A 218 -0.75 -17.52 -11.37
CA TRP A 218 -1.81 -17.14 -10.43
C TRP A 218 -2.90 -16.28 -11.08
N LEU A 219 -2.56 -15.36 -11.98
CA LEU A 219 -3.55 -14.58 -12.74
C LEU A 219 -4.42 -15.44 -13.67
N ASN A 220 -3.90 -16.58 -14.13
CA ASN A 220 -4.66 -17.55 -14.95
C ASN A 220 -5.58 -18.46 -14.12
N HIS A 221 -5.67 -18.25 -12.80
CA HIS A 221 -6.63 -18.93 -11.94
C HIS A 221 -8.06 -18.66 -12.41
N ASN A 222 -8.95 -19.66 -12.34
CA ASN A 222 -10.32 -19.59 -12.88
C ASN A 222 -11.14 -18.41 -12.32
N LYS A 223 -10.93 -18.03 -11.05
CA LYS A 223 -11.57 -16.88 -10.40
C LYS A 223 -10.95 -15.51 -10.76
N LEU A 224 -9.77 -15.49 -11.39
CA LEU A 224 -9.00 -14.27 -11.64
C LEU A 224 -8.85 -13.94 -13.12
N SER A 225 -8.95 -14.93 -14.01
CA SER A 225 -8.64 -14.78 -15.44
C SER A 225 -9.52 -13.76 -16.16
N SER A 226 -10.80 -13.65 -15.79
CA SER A 226 -11.73 -12.65 -16.37
C SER A 226 -11.33 -11.21 -16.01
N PHE A 227 -10.84 -11.00 -14.79
CA PHE A 227 -10.30 -9.71 -14.36
C PHE A 227 -8.98 -9.40 -15.07
N GLU A 228 -8.07 -10.37 -15.22
CA GLU A 228 -6.84 -10.19 -16.01
C GLU A 228 -7.14 -9.74 -17.44
N GLU A 229 -8.08 -10.42 -18.09
CA GLU A 229 -8.48 -10.09 -19.46
C GLU A 229 -9.04 -8.67 -19.54
N THR A 230 -9.88 -8.29 -18.57
CA THR A 230 -10.44 -6.95 -18.46
C THR A 230 -9.35 -5.90 -18.28
N ILE A 231 -8.39 -6.13 -17.37
CA ILE A 231 -7.27 -5.21 -17.12
C ILE A 231 -6.45 -5.03 -18.41
N ARG A 232 -6.14 -6.12 -19.11
CA ARG A 232 -5.34 -6.10 -20.34
C ARG A 232 -6.02 -5.32 -21.47
N ASN A 233 -7.32 -5.56 -21.65
CA ASN A 233 -8.08 -5.05 -22.79
C ASN A 233 -8.61 -3.63 -22.56
N GLN A 234 -9.11 -3.33 -21.36
CA GLN A 234 -9.76 -2.05 -21.05
C GLN A 234 -8.82 -1.05 -20.37
N ARG A 235 -7.72 -1.53 -19.77
CA ARG A 235 -6.71 -0.71 -19.07
C ARG A 235 -7.33 0.26 -18.04
N PRO A 236 -8.08 -0.27 -17.06
CA PRO A 236 -8.65 0.56 -16.00
C PRO A 236 -7.53 1.30 -15.26
N SER A 237 -7.79 2.55 -14.91
CA SER A 237 -6.85 3.43 -14.23
C SER A 237 -6.73 3.13 -12.74
N ASN A 238 -7.72 2.45 -12.16
CA ASN A 238 -7.83 2.15 -10.75
C ASN A 238 -8.69 0.90 -10.52
N TYR A 239 -8.63 0.33 -9.31
CA TYR A 239 -9.40 -0.85 -8.92
C TYR A 239 -10.93 -0.64 -9.00
N PHE A 240 -11.45 0.55 -8.68
CA PHE A 240 -12.89 0.81 -8.74
C PHE A 240 -13.41 0.72 -10.18
N GLU A 241 -12.67 1.26 -11.15
CA GLU A 241 -12.99 1.18 -12.59
C GLU A 241 -12.95 -0.27 -13.13
N LEU A 242 -12.07 -1.11 -12.57
CA LEU A 242 -12.02 -2.54 -12.93
C LEU A 242 -13.33 -3.25 -12.59
N ILE A 243 -13.94 -2.91 -11.45
CA ILE A 243 -15.18 -3.55 -10.97
C ILE A 243 -16.41 -2.87 -11.58
N ASP A 244 -16.41 -1.54 -11.67
CA ASP A 244 -17.48 -0.74 -12.26
C ASP A 244 -16.90 0.40 -13.14
N PRO A 245 -17.06 0.32 -14.47
CA PRO A 245 -16.57 1.32 -15.43
C PRO A 245 -17.09 2.75 -15.22
N ASN A 246 -18.12 2.95 -14.40
CA ASN A 246 -18.61 4.28 -14.04
C ASN A 246 -17.61 5.03 -13.12
N TYR A 247 -16.81 4.31 -12.34
CA TYR A 247 -15.82 4.86 -11.40
C TYR A 247 -14.46 5.14 -12.05
N LYS A 248 -14.47 5.87 -13.16
CA LYS A 248 -13.26 6.28 -13.92
C LYS A 248 -12.26 7.13 -13.13
N SER A 249 -12.62 7.59 -11.94
CA SER A 249 -11.72 8.34 -11.05
C SER A 249 -12.19 8.23 -9.60
N ILE A 250 -11.24 8.44 -8.67
CA ILE A 250 -11.55 8.51 -7.23
C ILE A 250 -12.53 9.64 -6.92
N SER A 251 -12.45 10.78 -7.62
CA SER A 251 -13.43 11.86 -7.48
C SER A 251 -14.86 11.40 -7.78
N ARG A 252 -15.08 10.71 -8.90
CA ARG A 252 -16.41 10.18 -9.25
C ARG A 252 -16.92 9.16 -8.23
N PHE A 253 -16.02 8.32 -7.71
CA PHE A 253 -16.36 7.36 -6.67
C PHE A 253 -16.80 8.07 -5.37
N LEU A 254 -16.06 9.09 -4.93
CA LEU A 254 -16.39 9.86 -3.73
C LEU A 254 -17.74 10.59 -3.84
N SER A 255 -18.02 11.19 -5.00
CA SER A 255 -19.31 11.86 -5.25
C SER A 255 -20.49 10.90 -5.24
N SER A 256 -20.31 9.68 -5.74
CA SER A 256 -21.36 8.67 -5.71
C SER A 256 -21.61 8.06 -4.33
N SER A 257 -20.64 8.17 -3.41
CA SER A 257 -20.66 7.53 -2.09
C SER A 257 -20.96 8.49 -0.94
N TRP A 258 -21.41 9.73 -1.24
CA TRP A 258 -21.67 10.79 -0.27
C TRP A 258 -20.42 11.20 0.56
N ASN A 259 -19.22 10.93 0.03
CA ASN A 259 -17.94 11.20 0.67
C ASN A 259 -17.20 12.38 0.03
N ASP A 260 -17.90 13.27 -0.67
CA ASP A 260 -17.32 14.46 -1.32
C ASP A 260 -16.55 15.35 -0.33
N ALA A 261 -16.97 15.37 0.93
CA ALA A 261 -16.28 16.10 2.00
C ALA A 261 -14.83 15.64 2.21
N CYS A 262 -14.48 14.41 1.82
CA CYS A 262 -13.13 13.86 1.93
C CYS A 262 -12.24 14.16 0.72
N TYR A 263 -12.81 14.64 -0.40
CA TYR A 263 -12.03 14.89 -1.62
C TYR A 263 -10.98 16.01 -1.48
N PRO A 264 -11.25 17.14 -0.79
CA PRO A 264 -10.23 18.17 -0.57
C PRO A 264 -9.01 17.64 0.19
N ALA A 265 -9.23 16.83 1.23
CA ALA A 265 -8.18 16.16 1.98
C ALA A 265 -7.32 15.23 1.11
N TYR A 266 -7.98 14.46 0.25
CA TYR A 266 -7.33 13.63 -0.76
C TYR A 266 -6.46 14.47 -1.69
N GLN A 267 -6.98 15.57 -2.25
CA GLN A 267 -6.22 16.44 -3.16
C GLN A 267 -5.03 17.12 -2.48
N ASP A 268 -5.22 17.67 -1.27
CA ASP A 268 -4.16 18.37 -0.53
C ASP A 268 -2.97 17.45 -0.27
N THR A 269 -3.23 16.22 0.18
CA THR A 269 -2.15 15.26 0.41
C THR A 269 -1.48 14.79 -0.89
N SER A 270 -2.24 14.69 -1.99
CA SER A 270 -1.66 14.40 -3.31
C SER A 270 -0.70 15.50 -3.73
N ALA A 271 -1.08 16.76 -3.51
CA ALA A 271 -0.24 17.89 -3.83
C ALA A 271 1.02 17.93 -2.95
N LEU A 272 0.88 17.58 -1.67
CA LEU A 272 2.00 17.44 -0.73
C LEU A 272 3.00 16.36 -1.17
N ILE A 273 2.53 15.16 -1.52
CA ILE A 273 3.39 14.04 -1.93
C ILE A 273 4.16 14.37 -3.22
N HIS A 274 3.51 15.03 -4.17
CA HIS A 274 4.12 15.37 -5.46
C HIS A 274 4.90 16.69 -5.43
N GLY A 275 5.02 17.35 -4.27
CA GLY A 275 5.70 18.64 -4.13
C GLY A 275 5.03 19.78 -4.91
N SER A 276 3.77 19.60 -5.33
CA SER A 276 3.00 20.56 -6.12
C SER A 276 2.21 21.56 -5.26
N THR A 277 2.48 21.61 -3.95
CA THR A 277 1.90 22.57 -3.02
C THR A 277 2.97 23.44 -2.35
N PHE A 278 2.91 24.74 -2.61
CA PHE A 278 3.72 25.72 -1.88
C PHE A 278 3.26 25.85 -0.42
N LYS A 279 1.94 25.79 -0.18
CA LYS A 279 1.33 25.96 1.15
C LYS A 279 1.60 24.79 2.10
N GLY A 280 1.91 23.60 1.57
CA GLY A 280 2.28 22.44 2.38
C GLY A 280 3.66 22.56 3.03
N HIS A 281 4.54 23.41 2.47
CA HIS A 281 5.94 23.54 2.91
C HIS A 281 6.28 24.90 3.52
N MET A 282 5.41 25.90 3.37
CA MET A 282 5.65 27.28 3.84
C MET A 282 4.57 27.73 4.83
N GLU A 283 4.99 28.50 5.84
CA GLU A 283 4.13 29.29 6.72
C GLU A 283 4.04 30.73 6.25
N PHE A 284 2.87 31.34 6.49
CA PHE A 284 2.56 32.71 6.12
C PHE A 284 2.30 33.51 7.39
N GLY A 285 3.22 34.39 7.73
CA GLY A 285 2.97 35.47 8.68
C GLY A 285 2.22 36.61 8.01
N THR A 286 1.96 37.67 8.77
CA THR A 286 1.30 38.89 8.27
C THR A 286 2.12 39.56 7.16
N ASP A 287 3.44 39.48 7.23
CA ASP A 287 4.40 40.19 6.38
C ASP A 287 5.60 39.34 5.93
N HIS A 288 5.64 38.06 6.32
CA HIS A 288 6.77 37.16 6.02
C HIS A 288 6.29 35.78 5.57
N ILE A 289 7.09 35.10 4.75
CA ILE A 289 6.90 33.71 4.37
C ILE A 289 8.17 32.95 4.78
N PHE A 290 8.02 31.88 5.54
CA PHE A 290 9.15 31.08 6.03
C PHE A 290 8.84 29.59 5.91
N PRO A 291 9.86 28.72 5.76
CA PRO A 291 9.64 27.28 5.68
C PRO A 291 9.05 26.75 6.99
N LYS A 292 8.18 25.74 6.88
CA LYS A 292 7.73 24.95 8.03
C LYS A 292 8.90 24.14 8.59
N ILE A 293 9.59 24.70 9.58
CA ILE A 293 10.71 24.08 10.27
C ILE A 293 10.28 23.76 11.70
N GLY A 294 10.31 22.48 12.05
CA GLY A 294 9.75 21.98 13.30
C GLY A 294 8.26 21.64 13.15
N VAL A 295 7.79 20.73 14.00
CA VAL A 295 6.38 20.34 14.06
C VAL A 295 5.96 20.48 15.51
N LEU A 296 4.85 21.17 15.78
CA LEU A 296 4.30 21.20 17.12
C LEU A 296 3.83 19.79 17.48
N ASP A 297 4.09 19.33 18.71
CA ASP A 297 3.62 18.01 19.15
C ASP A 297 2.10 17.85 18.98
N GLU A 298 1.35 18.95 19.14
CA GLU A 298 -0.08 19.01 18.87
C GLU A 298 -0.44 18.65 17.43
N ASP A 299 0.33 19.11 16.44
CA ASP A 299 0.13 18.76 15.03
C ASP A 299 0.43 17.27 14.77
N VAL A 300 1.49 16.74 15.40
CA VAL A 300 1.83 15.30 15.32
C VAL A 300 0.70 14.45 15.91
N GLN A 301 0.19 14.81 17.08
CA GLN A 301 -0.90 14.09 17.73
C GLN A 301 -2.20 14.21 16.92
N MET A 302 -2.49 15.38 16.33
CA MET A 302 -3.66 15.59 15.49
C MET A 302 -3.59 14.77 14.20
N ASP A 303 -2.45 14.79 13.50
CA ASP A 303 -2.27 14.00 12.29
C ASP A 303 -2.30 12.49 12.61
N ALA A 304 -1.68 12.05 13.70
CA ALA A 304 -1.77 10.66 14.16
C ALA A 304 -3.23 10.24 14.45
N LYS A 305 -4.03 11.13 15.05
CA LYS A 305 -5.47 10.91 15.27
C LYS A 305 -6.24 10.76 13.95
N HIS A 306 -5.90 11.54 12.92
CA HIS A 306 -6.50 11.40 11.58
C HIS A 306 -6.17 10.05 10.94
N VAL A 307 -4.91 9.60 11.02
CA VAL A 307 -4.55 8.26 10.53
C VAL A 307 -5.30 7.19 11.32
N ARG A 308 -5.36 7.32 12.66
CA ARG A 308 -6.00 6.36 13.55
C ARG A 308 -7.47 6.15 13.21
N LEU A 309 -8.19 7.23 12.90
CA LEU A 309 -9.60 7.18 12.56
C LEU A 309 -9.85 6.18 11.41
N PHE A 310 -9.09 6.31 10.32
CA PHE A 310 -9.22 5.39 9.18
C PHE A 310 -8.67 4.00 9.49
N CYS A 311 -7.55 3.85 10.18
CA CYS A 311 -7.05 2.53 10.58
C CYS A 311 -8.06 1.76 11.44
N ASN A 312 -8.80 2.46 12.31
CA ASN A 312 -9.86 1.88 13.12
C ASN A 312 -11.06 1.45 12.25
N PHE A 313 -11.54 2.33 11.35
CA PHE A 313 -12.59 1.96 10.40
C PHE A 313 -12.19 0.76 9.53
N ASN A 314 -10.96 0.77 9.01
CA ASN A 314 -10.41 -0.34 8.24
C ASN A 314 -10.43 -1.65 9.02
N SER A 315 -10.09 -1.61 10.31
CA SER A 315 -10.09 -2.80 11.18
C SER A 315 -11.51 -3.35 11.37
N ILE A 316 -12.49 -2.47 11.58
CA ILE A 316 -13.91 -2.85 11.72
C ILE A 316 -14.45 -3.43 10.41
N THR A 317 -14.13 -2.80 9.28
CA THR A 317 -14.55 -3.26 7.94
C THR A 317 -13.91 -4.60 7.60
N LEU A 318 -12.62 -4.79 7.88
CA LEU A 318 -11.93 -6.08 7.71
C LEU A 318 -12.56 -7.20 8.52
N LEU A 319 -12.94 -6.93 9.77
CA LEU A 319 -13.66 -7.89 10.60
C LEU A 319 -15.05 -8.23 10.02
N SER A 320 -15.74 -7.22 9.49
CA SER A 320 -17.05 -7.41 8.85
C SER A 320 -16.94 -8.26 7.56
N ILE A 321 -15.91 -8.02 6.74
CA ILE A 321 -15.59 -8.85 5.58
C ILE A 321 -15.30 -10.28 6.04
N GLN A 322 -14.44 -10.47 7.05
CA GLN A 322 -14.10 -11.79 7.58
C GLN A 322 -15.34 -12.56 8.04
N ASN A 323 -16.24 -11.91 8.79
CA ASN A 323 -17.46 -12.54 9.30
C ASN A 323 -18.39 -12.97 8.15
N ARG A 324 -18.59 -12.13 7.13
CA ARG A 324 -19.40 -12.50 5.94
C ARG A 324 -18.78 -13.68 5.20
N MET A 325 -17.46 -13.67 5.02
CA MET A 325 -16.76 -14.82 4.42
C MET A 325 -16.90 -16.10 5.26
N ILE A 326 -17.10 -16.03 6.57
CA ILE A 326 -17.35 -17.21 7.43
C ILE A 326 -18.79 -17.68 7.28
N GLU A 327 -19.75 -16.77 7.27
CA GLU A 327 -21.18 -17.08 7.09
C GLU A 327 -21.43 -17.75 5.73
N ASP A 328 -20.82 -17.24 4.65
CA ASP A 328 -20.95 -17.81 3.31
C ASP A 328 -20.36 -19.23 3.21
N ASP A 329 -19.30 -19.53 3.96
CA ASP A 329 -18.69 -20.87 4.05
C ASP A 329 -19.54 -21.86 4.86
N LEU A 330 -20.39 -21.39 5.78
CA LEU A 330 -21.30 -22.25 6.56
C LEU A 330 -22.59 -22.62 5.80
N ILE A 331 -22.91 -21.88 4.74
CA ILE A 331 -24.12 -22.07 3.93
C ILE A 331 -23.86 -23.01 2.74
N LYS A 332 -22.59 -23.19 2.34
CA LYS A 332 -22.14 -24.14 1.29
C LYS A 332 -21.89 -25.52 1.89
#